data_AF-I0JGX9-F1
#
_entry.id   AF-I0JGX9-F1
#
_cell.length_a   1.000
_cell.length_b   1.000
_cell.length_c   1.000
_cell.angle_alpha   90.00
_cell.angle_beta   90.00
_cell.angle_gamma   90.00
#
_symmetry.space_group_name_H-M   'P 1'
#
loop_
_entity.id
_entity.type
_entity.pdbx_description
1 polymer ?
#
loop_
_entity_poly.entity_id
_entity_poly.type
_entity_poly.pdbx_seq_one_letter_code
_entity_poly.pdbx_strand_id
1 'polypeptide(L)'
;MLKEETILNYLQVTAHTRPFLLACYEKTNNPKASHHAYQNAERFIYGLNLGSDYWESAKSTPLSVQPLLLYYGLNHYLKSCLLTVDPGYPATAKVLAHGLSTRKRKKQHYRFLEDDIRVQPHGLFPHAADHLFQFSSSKEKISMDELLRPLEAMAPIYAFKNVDHPPADEPWPPLLAYFAVLYNLSMLVRYEGEWWGEMQQMRDREDYVFIIEFLKSASEQIPVLISAWLKDQLTSVF
;
A
#
# COMPACT_ATOMS: atom_id res chain seq x y z
N MET A 1 -7.84 -8.45 14.94
CA MET A 1 -7.81 -9.52 13.92
C MET A 1 -9.19 -9.96 13.42
N LEU A 2 -9.97 -10.81 14.10
CA LEU A 2 -11.22 -11.39 13.53
C LEU A 2 -12.32 -10.38 13.07
N LYS A 3 -12.40 -9.18 13.68
CA LYS A 3 -13.39 -8.14 13.32
C LYS A 3 -12.96 -7.25 12.13
N GLU A 4 -11.68 -7.27 11.77
CA GLU A 4 -11.14 -6.42 10.70
C GLU A 4 -11.39 -7.08 9.34
N GLU A 5 -11.17 -8.39 9.23
CA GLU A 5 -11.42 -9.18 8.02
C GLU A 5 -12.90 -9.30 7.62
N THR A 6 -13.83 -9.01 8.54
CA THR A 6 -15.27 -9.22 8.30
C THR A 6 -15.80 -8.40 7.12
N ILE A 7 -15.35 -7.15 6.95
CA ILE A 7 -15.84 -6.33 5.83
C ILE A 7 -15.26 -6.78 4.49
N LEU A 8 -14.00 -7.23 4.47
CA LEU A 8 -13.38 -7.75 3.25
C LEU A 8 -14.18 -8.95 2.76
N ASN A 9 -14.47 -9.90 3.65
CA ASN A 9 -15.29 -11.07 3.32
C ASN A 9 -16.72 -10.69 2.93
N TYR A 10 -17.33 -9.72 3.63
CA TYR A 10 -18.67 -9.23 3.32
C TYR A 10 -18.75 -8.64 1.89
N LEU A 11 -17.76 -7.86 1.47
CA LEU A 11 -17.73 -7.20 0.17
C LEU A 11 -17.16 -8.07 -0.97
N GLN A 12 -16.84 -9.34 -0.72
CA GLN A 12 -16.46 -10.32 -1.74
C GLN A 12 -17.68 -11.00 -2.42
N VAL A 13 -18.90 -10.65 -2.01
CA VAL A 13 -20.12 -11.24 -2.55
C VAL A 13 -20.90 -10.19 -3.34
N THR A 14 -21.25 -10.51 -4.60
CA THR A 14 -21.98 -9.60 -5.51
C THR A 14 -23.27 -9.02 -4.91
N ALA A 15 -23.97 -9.79 -4.07
CA ALA A 15 -25.17 -9.35 -3.36
C ALA A 15 -24.93 -8.16 -2.42
N HIS A 16 -23.72 -8.00 -1.91
CA HIS A 16 -23.31 -6.89 -1.05
C HIS A 16 -22.52 -5.83 -1.83
N THR A 17 -21.62 -6.25 -2.71
CA THR A 17 -20.75 -5.35 -3.50
C THR A 17 -21.53 -4.45 -4.43
N ARG A 18 -22.50 -4.99 -5.18
CA ARG A 18 -23.20 -4.20 -6.22
C ARG A 18 -24.07 -3.09 -5.60
N PRO A 19 -24.87 -3.34 -4.55
CA PRO A 19 -25.56 -2.26 -3.83
C PRO A 19 -24.59 -1.24 -3.22
N PHE A 20 -23.48 -1.69 -2.65
CA PHE A 20 -22.46 -0.80 -2.09
C PHE A 20 -21.86 0.14 -3.15
N LEU A 21 -21.37 -0.39 -4.28
CA LEU A 21 -20.83 0.42 -5.37
C LEU A 21 -21.88 1.35 -5.98
N LEU A 22 -23.12 0.88 -6.13
CA LEU A 22 -24.24 1.71 -6.58
C LEU A 22 -24.40 2.93 -5.67
N ALA A 23 -24.48 2.72 -4.35
CA ALA A 23 -24.64 3.79 -3.38
C ALA A 23 -23.45 4.77 -3.39
N CYS A 24 -22.22 4.29 -3.54
CA CYS A 24 -21.05 5.15 -3.71
C CYS A 24 -21.14 6.03 -4.97
N TYR A 25 -21.62 5.47 -6.08
CA TYR A 25 -21.70 6.18 -7.36
C TYR A 25 -22.88 7.15 -7.40
N GLU A 26 -23.99 6.82 -6.73
CA GLU A 26 -25.11 7.74 -6.54
C GLU A 26 -24.72 8.93 -5.67
N LYS A 27 -23.96 8.70 -4.59
CA LYS A 27 -23.42 9.77 -3.73
C LYS A 27 -22.56 10.79 -4.48
N THR A 28 -21.86 10.34 -5.52
CA THR A 28 -21.03 11.20 -6.38
C THR A 28 -21.78 11.76 -7.59
N ASN A 29 -23.11 11.61 -7.63
CA ASN A 29 -23.99 12.03 -8.73
C ASN A 29 -23.59 11.45 -10.10
N ASN A 30 -23.09 10.20 -10.13
CA ASN A 30 -22.71 9.57 -11.39
C ASN A 30 -23.95 9.25 -12.25
N PRO A 31 -24.06 9.78 -13.47
CA PRO A 31 -25.25 9.60 -14.33
C PRO A 31 -25.44 8.16 -14.82
N LYS A 32 -24.42 7.31 -14.66
CA LYS A 32 -24.40 5.89 -15.04
C LYS A 32 -24.13 4.98 -13.83
N ALA A 33 -24.49 5.41 -12.62
CA ALA A 33 -24.22 4.69 -11.37
C ALA A 33 -24.56 3.19 -11.44
N SER A 34 -25.79 2.84 -11.83
CA SER A 34 -26.22 1.43 -11.97
C SER A 34 -25.39 0.63 -12.98
N HIS A 35 -25.07 1.23 -14.13
CA HIS A 35 -24.24 0.59 -15.15
C HIS A 35 -22.80 0.35 -14.65
N HIS A 36 -22.18 1.37 -14.05
CA HIS A 36 -20.84 1.23 -13.49
C HIS A 36 -20.80 0.25 -12.33
N ALA A 37 -21.80 0.25 -11.45
CA ALA A 37 -21.86 -0.68 -10.32
C ALA A 37 -21.92 -2.13 -10.79
N TYR A 38 -22.70 -2.39 -11.85
CA TYR A 38 -22.74 -3.71 -12.48
C TYR A 38 -21.37 -4.10 -13.09
N GLN A 39 -20.76 -3.21 -13.86
CA GLN A 39 -19.48 -3.48 -14.53
C GLN A 39 -18.30 -3.66 -13.57
N ASN A 40 -18.27 -2.90 -12.48
CA ASN A 40 -17.14 -2.87 -11.56
C ASN A 40 -17.25 -3.88 -10.42
N ALA A 41 -18.44 -4.46 -10.16
CA ALA A 41 -18.64 -5.39 -9.05
C ALA A 41 -17.66 -6.57 -9.09
N GLU A 42 -17.54 -7.26 -10.22
CA GLU A 42 -16.63 -8.41 -10.35
C GLU A 42 -15.16 -7.98 -10.21
N ARG A 43 -14.78 -6.86 -10.85
CA ARG A 43 -13.40 -6.34 -10.77
C ARG A 43 -13.02 -5.97 -9.34
N PHE A 44 -13.95 -5.37 -8.61
CA PHE A 44 -13.79 -5.04 -7.20
C PHE A 44 -13.60 -6.31 -6.35
N ILE A 45 -14.50 -7.30 -6.52
CA ILE A 45 -14.45 -8.58 -5.79
C ILE A 45 -13.15 -9.33 -6.06
N TYR A 46 -12.79 -9.50 -7.33
CA TYR A 46 -11.56 -10.19 -7.71
C TYR A 46 -10.31 -9.47 -7.20
N GLY A 47 -10.33 -8.13 -7.16
CA GLY A 47 -9.26 -7.36 -6.54
C GLY A 47 -9.16 -7.60 -5.03
N LEU A 48 -10.27 -7.70 -4.30
CA LEU A 48 -10.23 -8.04 -2.88
C LEU A 48 -9.75 -9.48 -2.64
N ASN A 49 -10.18 -10.43 -3.48
CA ASN A 49 -9.74 -11.83 -3.40
C ASN A 49 -8.24 -11.94 -3.66
N LEU A 50 -7.74 -11.38 -4.76
CA LEU A 50 -6.30 -11.37 -5.06
C LEU A 50 -5.49 -10.66 -3.99
N GLY A 51 -6.00 -9.53 -3.47
CA GLY A 51 -5.38 -8.85 -2.34
C GLY A 51 -5.22 -9.77 -1.13
N SER A 52 -6.27 -10.53 -0.79
CA SER A 52 -6.31 -11.47 0.34
C SER A 52 -5.40 -12.68 0.11
N ASP A 53 -5.44 -13.29 -1.08
CA ASP A 53 -4.62 -14.45 -1.44
C ASP A 53 -3.13 -14.13 -1.40
N TYR A 54 -2.74 -12.96 -1.94
CA TYR A 54 -1.35 -12.49 -1.87
C TYR A 54 -0.93 -12.22 -0.42
N TRP A 55 -1.82 -11.64 0.38
CA TRP A 55 -1.56 -11.36 1.79
C TRP A 55 -1.31 -12.62 2.59
N GLU A 56 -2.21 -13.61 2.46
CA GLU A 56 -2.11 -14.88 3.18
C GLU A 56 -0.88 -15.67 2.73
N SER A 57 -0.61 -15.70 1.42
CA SER A 57 0.60 -16.31 0.88
C SER A 57 1.88 -15.65 1.41
N ALA A 58 1.89 -14.32 1.57
CA ALA A 58 3.04 -13.59 2.08
C ALA A 58 3.40 -13.96 3.53
N LYS A 59 2.43 -14.33 4.37
CA LYS A 59 2.66 -14.71 5.77
C LYS A 59 3.52 -15.98 5.91
N SER A 60 3.48 -16.87 4.93
CA SER A 60 4.17 -18.17 4.95
C SER A 60 5.43 -18.24 4.07
N THR A 61 5.73 -17.14 3.37
CA THR A 61 6.75 -17.09 2.33
C THR A 61 8.07 -16.53 2.88
N PRO A 62 9.25 -17.00 2.44
CA PRO A 62 10.53 -16.44 2.86
C PRO A 62 10.68 -14.94 2.56
N LEU A 63 11.53 -14.27 3.31
CA LEU A 63 11.84 -12.83 3.14
C LEU A 63 12.28 -12.45 1.72
N SER A 64 12.88 -13.35 0.95
CA SER A 64 13.27 -13.11 -0.44
C SER A 64 12.09 -12.93 -1.40
N VAL A 65 10.86 -13.25 -0.98
CA VAL A 65 9.65 -13.17 -1.80
C VAL A 65 8.52 -12.43 -1.07
N GLN A 66 8.48 -12.46 0.26
CA GLN A 66 7.44 -11.82 1.06
C GLN A 66 7.17 -10.34 0.70
N PRO A 67 8.17 -9.45 0.56
CA PRO A 67 7.91 -8.05 0.21
C PRO A 67 7.23 -7.89 -1.15
N LEU A 68 7.52 -8.78 -2.10
CA LEU A 68 6.90 -8.78 -3.42
C LEU A 68 5.41 -9.09 -3.31
N LEU A 69 5.05 -10.12 -2.54
CA LEU A 69 3.66 -10.52 -2.35
C LEU A 69 2.86 -9.46 -1.58
N LEU A 70 3.41 -8.91 -0.50
CA LEU A 70 2.79 -7.80 0.24
C LEU A 70 2.59 -6.58 -0.68
N TYR A 71 3.59 -6.25 -1.51
CA TYR A 71 3.45 -5.14 -2.45
C TYR A 71 2.30 -5.36 -3.43
N TYR A 72 2.27 -6.51 -4.13
CA TYR A 72 1.22 -6.77 -5.12
C TYR A 72 -0.17 -6.97 -4.48
N GLY A 73 -0.25 -7.56 -3.29
CA GLY A 73 -1.51 -7.62 -2.52
C GLY A 73 -2.08 -6.23 -2.24
N LEU A 74 -1.22 -5.28 -1.86
CA LEU A 74 -1.63 -3.91 -1.56
C LEU A 74 -2.05 -3.18 -2.85
N ASN A 75 -1.38 -3.45 -3.97
CA ASN A 75 -1.81 -2.94 -5.27
C ASN A 75 -3.24 -3.41 -5.60
N HIS A 76 -3.57 -4.67 -5.35
CA HIS A 76 -4.92 -5.19 -5.58
C HIS A 76 -5.95 -4.53 -4.68
N TYR A 77 -5.66 -4.38 -3.38
CA TYR A 77 -6.55 -3.67 -2.46
C TYR A 77 -6.78 -2.21 -2.84
N LEU A 78 -5.72 -1.45 -3.17
CA LEU A 78 -5.86 -0.05 -3.57
C LEU A 78 -6.68 0.11 -4.86
N LYS A 79 -6.50 -0.80 -5.82
CA LYS A 79 -7.30 -0.80 -7.06
C LYS A 79 -8.78 -1.06 -6.77
N SER A 80 -9.10 -1.97 -5.85
CA SER A 80 -10.49 -2.16 -5.41
C SER A 80 -11.04 -0.94 -4.67
N CYS A 81 -10.26 -0.32 -3.78
CA CYS A 81 -10.67 0.90 -3.09
C CYS A 81 -10.96 2.04 -4.08
N LEU A 82 -10.10 2.22 -5.09
CA LEU A 82 -10.30 3.20 -6.17
C LEU A 82 -11.62 3.02 -6.90
N LEU A 83 -12.04 1.78 -7.16
CA LEU A 83 -13.33 1.53 -7.81
C LEU A 83 -14.53 2.02 -6.99
N THR A 84 -14.40 2.32 -5.71
CA THR A 84 -15.53 2.87 -4.92
C THR A 84 -15.68 4.39 -5.10
N VAL A 85 -14.61 5.11 -5.45
CA VAL A 85 -14.61 6.59 -5.59
C VAL A 85 -14.39 7.05 -7.04
N ASP A 86 -13.81 6.21 -7.89
CA ASP A 86 -13.55 6.45 -9.31
C ASP A 86 -14.11 5.28 -10.15
N PRO A 87 -15.36 5.37 -10.61
CA PRO A 87 -16.03 4.31 -11.39
C PRO A 87 -15.40 4.09 -12.77
N GLY A 88 -14.60 5.05 -13.25
CA GLY A 88 -13.89 4.98 -14.53
C GLY A 88 -12.52 4.31 -14.43
N TYR A 89 -12.07 3.95 -13.23
CA TYR A 89 -10.73 3.42 -13.03
C TYR A 89 -10.53 2.02 -13.68
N PRO A 90 -9.41 1.78 -14.39
CA PRO A 90 -8.43 2.74 -14.88
C PRO A 90 -8.91 3.40 -16.18
N ALA A 91 -8.92 4.73 -16.23
CA ALA A 91 -9.30 5.46 -17.43
C ALA A 91 -8.22 5.41 -18.54
N THR A 92 -6.94 5.22 -18.17
CA THR A 92 -5.82 5.18 -19.12
C THR A 92 -4.74 4.19 -18.70
N ALA A 93 -3.90 3.76 -19.65
CA ALA A 93 -2.74 2.93 -19.33
C ALA A 93 -1.71 3.63 -18.43
N LYS A 94 -1.74 4.98 -18.33
CA LYS A 94 -0.78 5.76 -17.51
C LYS A 94 -0.94 5.47 -16.02
N VAL A 95 -2.14 5.12 -15.55
CA VAL A 95 -2.40 4.79 -14.13
C VAL A 95 -2.13 3.32 -13.80
N LEU A 96 -1.67 2.52 -14.76
CA LEU A 96 -1.30 1.11 -14.55
C LEU A 96 0.15 0.94 -14.07
N ALA A 97 1.00 1.94 -14.29
CA ALA A 97 2.37 1.96 -13.75
C ALA A 97 2.34 2.09 -12.21
N HIS A 98 3.44 1.74 -11.54
CA HIS A 98 3.53 1.83 -10.07
C HIS A 98 3.35 3.26 -9.53
N GLY A 99 3.84 4.26 -10.28
CA GLY A 99 3.80 5.67 -9.87
C GLY A 99 4.90 6.08 -8.89
N LEU A 100 5.87 5.20 -8.65
CA LEU A 100 7.07 5.43 -7.88
C LEU A 100 8.29 5.00 -8.69
N SER A 101 9.46 5.55 -8.37
CA SER A 101 10.75 5.05 -8.85
C SER A 101 11.81 5.06 -7.75
N THR A 102 12.76 4.15 -7.84
CA THR A 102 14.02 4.15 -7.07
C THR A 102 15.20 4.39 -8.00
N ARG A 103 16.39 4.66 -7.44
CA ARG A 103 17.62 4.70 -8.25
C ARG A 103 17.83 3.36 -8.97
N LYS A 104 18.11 3.41 -10.27
CA LYS A 104 18.38 2.22 -11.11
C LYS A 104 19.66 1.48 -10.73
N ARG A 105 20.67 2.20 -10.25
CA ARG A 105 21.94 1.65 -9.74
C ARG A 105 22.09 2.12 -8.30
N LYS A 106 22.19 1.18 -7.36
CA LYS A 106 22.44 1.50 -5.95
C LYS A 106 23.86 2.01 -5.77
N LYS A 107 24.07 2.87 -4.76
CA LYS A 107 25.38 3.42 -4.42
C LYS A 107 26.28 2.31 -3.87
N GLN A 108 27.60 2.50 -3.97
CA GLN A 108 28.56 1.70 -3.20
C GLN A 108 28.25 1.87 -1.70
N HIS A 109 28.18 0.76 -0.96
CA HIS A 109 27.71 0.71 0.44
C HIS A 109 26.24 1.13 0.64
N TYR A 110 25.34 0.62 -0.21
CA TYR A 110 23.90 0.84 -0.10
C TYR A 110 23.35 0.59 1.32
N ARG A 111 22.49 1.51 1.76
CA ARG A 111 21.75 1.50 3.03
C ARG A 111 20.27 1.69 2.71
N PHE A 112 19.43 0.83 3.28
CA PHE A 112 18.00 0.88 3.00
C PHE A 112 17.35 2.13 3.60
N LEU A 113 17.64 2.45 4.87
CA LEU A 113 17.07 3.63 5.54
C LEU A 113 17.41 4.95 4.84
N GLU A 114 18.57 5.02 4.19
CA GLU A 114 19.06 6.21 3.45
C GLU A 114 18.61 6.25 1.98
N ASP A 115 17.91 5.23 1.49
CA ASP A 115 17.46 5.19 0.10
C ASP A 115 16.18 6.01 -0.10
N ASP A 116 16.03 6.55 -1.30
CA ASP A 116 14.92 7.42 -1.65
C ASP A 116 13.97 6.73 -2.63
N ILE A 117 12.67 6.98 -2.45
CA ILE A 117 11.69 6.88 -3.53
C ILE A 117 11.46 8.24 -4.17
N ARG A 118 11.01 8.22 -5.43
CA ARG A 118 10.51 9.41 -6.14
C ARG A 118 9.10 9.19 -6.62
N VAL A 119 8.19 10.08 -6.24
CA VAL A 119 6.82 10.09 -6.73
C VAL A 119 6.83 10.50 -8.20
N GLN A 120 6.18 9.71 -9.05
CA GLN A 120 6.04 10.02 -10.48
C GLN A 120 4.74 10.79 -10.72
N PRO A 121 4.63 11.60 -11.79
CA PRO A 121 3.40 12.33 -12.12
C PRO A 121 2.20 11.45 -12.44
N HIS A 122 2.45 10.19 -12.82
CA HIS A 122 1.43 9.23 -13.24
C HIS A 122 1.71 7.86 -12.65
N GLY A 123 0.66 7.08 -12.43
CA GLY A 123 0.71 5.71 -11.93
C GLY A 123 -0.30 5.48 -10.82
N LEU A 124 -0.34 4.25 -10.30
CA LEU A 124 -1.24 3.86 -9.24
C LEU A 124 -1.03 4.70 -7.98
N PHE A 125 0.22 4.90 -7.55
CA PHE A 125 0.53 5.65 -6.34
C PHE A 125 -0.05 7.08 -6.33
N PRO A 126 0.30 7.98 -7.27
CA PRO A 126 -0.23 9.34 -7.26
C PRO A 126 -1.75 9.38 -7.48
N HIS A 127 -2.32 8.43 -8.26
CA HIS A 127 -3.77 8.34 -8.46
C HIS A 127 -4.51 7.95 -7.17
N ALA A 128 -4.00 6.94 -6.46
CA ALA A 128 -4.54 6.50 -5.18
C ALA A 128 -4.36 7.56 -4.09
N ALA A 129 -3.22 8.25 -4.07
CA ALA A 129 -2.96 9.34 -3.13
C ALA A 129 -3.99 10.46 -3.24
N ASP A 130 -4.27 10.89 -4.47
CA ASP A 130 -5.26 11.93 -4.76
C ASP A 130 -6.70 11.44 -4.45
N HIS A 131 -7.13 10.32 -5.05
CA HIS A 131 -8.54 9.92 -5.01
C HIS A 131 -8.97 9.31 -3.67
N LEU A 132 -8.09 8.62 -2.96
CA LEU A 132 -8.44 7.95 -1.69
C LEU A 132 -8.14 8.81 -0.46
N PHE A 133 -7.18 9.73 -0.56
CA PHE A 133 -6.64 10.46 0.60
C PHE A 133 -6.54 11.98 0.41
N GLN A 134 -6.87 12.51 -0.78
CA GLN A 134 -6.69 13.93 -1.12
C GLN A 134 -5.25 14.42 -0.81
N PHE A 135 -4.28 13.53 -1.06
CA PHE A 135 -2.88 13.73 -0.67
C PHE A 135 -2.00 13.91 -1.90
N SER A 136 -1.12 14.91 -1.85
CA SER A 136 0.03 15.03 -2.75
C SER A 136 1.27 15.42 -1.94
N SER A 137 2.37 14.73 -2.21
CA SER A 137 3.66 15.04 -1.58
C SER A 137 4.24 16.32 -2.16
N SER A 138 4.61 17.25 -1.29
CA SER A 138 5.38 18.44 -1.62
C SER A 138 6.85 18.11 -1.94
N LYS A 139 7.35 16.95 -1.49
CA LYS A 139 8.71 16.47 -1.73
C LYS A 139 8.81 15.64 -3.01
N GLU A 140 9.84 15.87 -3.81
CA GLU A 140 10.17 15.05 -4.99
C GLU A 140 10.84 13.73 -4.60
N LYS A 141 11.59 13.72 -3.49
CA LYS A 141 12.31 12.56 -2.96
C LYS A 141 12.02 12.43 -1.48
N ILE A 142 11.79 11.20 -1.04
CA ILE A 142 11.52 10.87 0.35
C ILE A 142 12.34 9.64 0.70
N SER A 143 13.10 9.71 1.79
CA SER A 143 13.90 8.60 2.28
C SER A 143 13.03 7.52 2.94
N MET A 144 13.55 6.28 3.04
CA MET A 144 12.83 5.21 3.75
C MET A 144 12.68 5.54 5.24
N ASP A 145 13.69 6.15 5.88
CA ASP A 145 13.60 6.59 7.28
C ASP A 145 12.45 7.58 7.50
N GLU A 146 12.30 8.58 6.61
CA GLU A 146 11.20 9.54 6.67
C GLU A 146 9.81 8.90 6.51
N LEU A 147 9.69 7.82 5.74
CA LEU A 147 8.43 7.10 5.56
C LEU A 147 8.10 6.15 6.72
N LEU A 148 9.12 5.53 7.31
CA LEU A 148 8.96 4.54 8.37
C LEU A 148 8.64 5.19 9.71
N ARG A 149 9.33 6.28 10.02
CA ARG A 149 9.28 6.94 11.33
C ARG A 149 7.89 7.41 11.79
N PRO A 150 7.00 7.94 10.92
CA PRO A 150 5.67 8.37 11.34
C PRO A 150 4.68 7.20 11.53
N LEU A 151 5.03 5.98 11.13
CA LEU A 151 4.18 4.82 11.33
C LEU A 151 4.17 4.45 12.82
N GLU A 152 2.99 4.49 13.44
CA GLU A 152 2.82 4.18 14.87
C GLU A 152 3.44 2.82 15.24
N ALA A 153 3.24 1.81 14.41
CA ALA A 153 3.77 0.47 14.62
C ALA A 153 5.31 0.38 14.50
N MET A 154 5.97 1.37 13.89
CA MET A 154 7.44 1.50 13.87
C MET A 154 7.98 2.28 15.07
N ALA A 155 7.13 2.98 15.84
CA ALA A 155 7.59 3.78 16.98
C ALA A 155 8.43 2.99 18.00
N PRO A 156 8.12 1.71 18.34
CA PRO A 156 8.94 0.94 19.27
C PRO A 156 10.39 0.73 18.78
N ILE A 157 10.62 0.47 17.49
CA ILE A 157 11.98 0.27 16.98
C ILE A 157 12.76 1.59 16.94
N TYR A 158 12.10 2.71 16.63
CA TYR A 158 12.69 4.03 16.67
C TYR A 158 13.03 4.50 18.09
N ALA A 159 12.27 4.06 19.11
CA ALA A 159 12.57 4.38 20.50
C ALA A 159 13.95 3.86 20.96
N PHE A 160 14.48 2.81 20.32
CA PHE A 160 15.83 2.31 20.63
C PHE A 160 16.97 3.14 20.02
N LYS A 161 16.70 4.00 19.02
CA LYS A 161 17.75 4.81 18.38
C LYS A 161 18.29 5.93 19.28
N ASN A 162 17.58 6.30 20.37
CA ASN A 162 17.97 7.39 21.29
C ASN A 162 18.41 8.67 20.54
N VAL A 163 17.77 8.96 19.41
CA VAL A 163 18.05 10.14 18.59
C VAL A 163 16.79 10.99 18.58
N ASP A 164 16.94 12.27 18.89
CA ASP A 164 15.86 13.24 18.69
C ASP A 164 15.58 13.33 17.19
N HIS A 165 14.42 12.84 16.79
CA HIS A 165 13.98 12.93 15.42
C HIS A 165 13.05 14.14 15.25
N PRO A 166 13.36 15.09 14.36
CA PRO A 166 12.47 16.22 14.09
C PRO A 166 11.15 15.68 13.54
N PRO A 167 9.95 16.16 13.94
CA PRO A 167 8.68 15.66 13.43
C PRO A 167 8.67 15.59 11.90
N ALA A 168 7.94 14.63 11.33
CA ALA A 168 7.86 14.53 9.87
C ALA A 168 7.31 15.85 9.30
N ASP A 169 8.03 16.40 8.32
CA ASP A 169 7.66 17.67 7.69
C ASP A 169 6.30 17.61 6.98
N GLU A 170 5.84 16.40 6.65
CA GLU A 170 4.60 16.14 5.93
C GLU A 170 3.92 14.89 6.49
N PRO A 171 2.65 14.96 6.93
CA PRO A 171 1.94 13.80 7.46
C PRO A 171 1.44 12.93 6.31
N TRP A 172 2.14 11.84 6.03
CA TRP A 172 1.73 10.86 5.02
C TRP A 172 0.60 9.98 5.54
N PRO A 173 -0.48 9.75 4.75
CA PRO A 173 -1.43 8.69 5.04
C PRO A 173 -0.70 7.35 5.23
N PRO A 174 -0.93 6.60 6.33
CA PRO A 174 -0.14 5.40 6.63
C PRO A 174 -0.10 4.38 5.49
N LEU A 175 -1.22 4.20 4.80
CA LEU A 175 -1.31 3.26 3.67
C LEU A 175 -0.41 3.65 2.49
N LEU A 176 -0.23 4.95 2.24
CA LEU A 176 0.69 5.45 1.21
C LEU A 176 2.15 5.27 1.61
N ALA A 177 2.48 5.46 2.89
CA ALA A 177 3.82 5.17 3.40
C ALA A 177 4.15 3.67 3.28
N TYR A 178 3.22 2.79 3.68
CA TYR A 178 3.36 1.34 3.47
C TYR A 178 3.56 0.99 1.99
N PHE A 179 2.77 1.58 1.09
CA PHE A 179 2.93 1.35 -0.35
C PHE A 179 4.31 1.74 -0.85
N ALA A 180 4.80 2.92 -0.44
CA ALA A 180 6.07 3.45 -0.90
C ALA A 180 7.26 2.61 -0.43
N VAL A 181 7.25 2.18 0.83
CA VAL A 181 8.30 1.32 1.39
C VAL A 181 8.24 -0.09 0.80
N LEU A 182 7.05 -0.69 0.69
CA LEU A 182 6.87 -2.00 0.03
C LEU A 182 7.29 -1.96 -1.44
N TYR A 183 7.04 -0.85 -2.14
CA TYR A 183 7.54 -0.67 -3.50
C TYR A 183 9.07 -0.77 -3.53
N ASN A 184 9.79 -0.05 -2.67
CA ASN A 184 11.25 -0.11 -2.61
C ASN A 184 11.74 -1.53 -2.30
N LEU A 185 11.20 -2.17 -1.25
CA LEU A 185 11.57 -3.55 -0.89
C LEU A 185 11.27 -4.54 -2.01
N SER A 186 10.16 -4.39 -2.73
CA SER A 186 9.83 -5.22 -3.89
C SER A 186 10.82 -5.07 -5.05
N MET A 187 11.46 -3.90 -5.18
CA MET A 187 12.51 -3.67 -6.16
C MET A 187 13.82 -4.31 -5.69
N LEU A 188 14.15 -4.20 -4.40
CA LEU A 188 15.36 -4.81 -3.85
C LEU A 188 15.36 -6.34 -4.00
N VAL A 189 14.28 -7.02 -3.62
CA VAL A 189 14.20 -8.49 -3.75
C VAL A 189 14.25 -8.99 -5.20
N ARG A 190 13.87 -8.16 -6.18
CA ARG A 190 13.86 -8.52 -7.60
C ARG A 190 15.15 -8.20 -8.34
N TYR A 191 15.82 -7.11 -7.96
CA TYR A 191 16.91 -6.55 -8.76
C TYR A 191 18.23 -6.43 -8.00
N GLU A 192 18.23 -6.51 -6.67
CA GLU A 192 19.43 -6.36 -5.82
C GLU A 192 19.66 -7.63 -4.96
N GLY A 193 19.67 -8.80 -5.62
CA GLY A 193 19.71 -10.11 -4.95
C GLY A 193 20.97 -10.35 -4.09
N GLU A 194 22.13 -9.85 -4.53
CA GLU A 194 23.39 -9.94 -3.76
C GLU A 194 23.27 -9.16 -2.45
N TRP A 195 22.87 -7.87 -2.52
CA TRP A 195 22.67 -7.05 -1.32
C TRP A 195 21.63 -7.65 -0.39
N TRP A 196 20.52 -8.18 -0.94
CA TRP A 196 19.49 -8.83 -0.13
C TRP A 196 20.02 -10.07 0.60
N GLY A 197 20.82 -10.89 -0.09
CA GLY A 197 21.47 -12.07 0.50
C GLY A 197 22.46 -11.69 1.59
N GLU A 198 23.32 -10.70 1.35
CA GLU A 198 24.26 -10.17 2.35
C GLU A 198 23.52 -9.61 3.57
N MET A 199 22.46 -8.81 3.37
CA MET A 199 21.63 -8.25 4.43
C MET A 199 21.03 -9.36 5.33
N GLN A 200 20.60 -10.48 4.75
CA GLN A 200 20.09 -11.63 5.50
C GLN A 200 21.17 -12.43 6.23
N GLN A 201 22.34 -12.59 5.63
CA GLN A 201 23.44 -13.40 6.17
C GLN A 201 24.25 -12.67 7.22
N MET A 202 24.67 -11.44 6.92
CA MET A 202 25.57 -10.68 7.78
C MET A 202 24.83 -10.17 9.01
N ARG A 203 23.50 -9.95 8.95
CA ARG A 203 22.67 -9.37 10.02
C ARG A 203 23.31 -8.15 10.70
N ASP A 204 24.26 -7.49 10.04
CA ASP A 204 25.21 -6.56 10.68
C ASP A 204 24.76 -5.10 10.58
N ARG A 205 23.54 -4.85 10.06
CA ARG A 205 23.02 -3.50 9.83
C ARG A 205 21.68 -3.29 10.48
N GLU A 206 21.50 -2.07 10.95
CA GLU A 206 20.21 -1.53 11.40
C GLU A 206 19.10 -1.76 10.36
N ASP A 207 19.43 -1.68 9.05
CA ASP A 207 18.51 -1.98 7.96
C ASP A 207 17.77 -3.32 8.15
N TYR A 208 18.46 -4.38 8.61
CA TYR A 208 17.85 -5.70 8.80
C TYR A 208 16.69 -5.63 9.80
N VAL A 209 16.92 -5.09 10.99
CA VAL A 209 15.89 -5.04 12.04
C VAL A 209 14.72 -4.13 11.65
N PHE A 210 15.00 -3.02 10.95
CA PHE A 210 13.95 -2.13 10.45
C PHE A 210 13.10 -2.78 9.35
N ILE A 211 13.72 -3.52 8.44
CA ILE A 211 12.98 -4.26 7.40
C ILE A 211 12.11 -5.35 8.03
N ILE A 212 12.63 -6.11 9.00
CA ILE A 212 11.85 -7.15 9.68
C ILE A 212 10.66 -6.56 10.42
N GLU A 213 10.88 -5.52 11.21
CA GLU A 213 9.79 -4.89 11.97
C GLU A 213 8.76 -4.24 11.02
N PHE A 214 9.23 -3.60 9.95
CA PHE A 214 8.35 -3.05 8.93
C PHE A 214 7.52 -4.12 8.23
N LEU A 215 8.09 -5.26 7.83
CA LEU A 215 7.35 -6.32 7.14
C LEU A 215 6.31 -6.98 8.06
N LYS A 216 6.64 -7.16 9.34
CA LYS A 216 5.67 -7.59 10.36
C LYS A 216 4.54 -6.57 10.50
N SER A 217 4.90 -5.30 10.68
CA SER A 217 3.95 -4.20 10.78
C SER A 217 3.04 -4.11 9.55
N ALA A 218 3.60 -4.16 8.34
CA ALA A 218 2.86 -4.13 7.10
C ALA A 218 1.85 -5.30 7.03
N SER A 219 2.29 -6.50 7.39
CA SER A 219 1.45 -7.71 7.37
C SER A 219 0.23 -7.59 8.29
N GLU A 220 0.39 -6.93 9.44
CA GLU A 220 -0.67 -6.73 10.43
C GLU A 220 -1.55 -5.50 10.14
N GLN A 221 -0.94 -4.37 9.79
CA GLN A 221 -1.62 -3.06 9.75
C GLN A 221 -2.34 -2.80 8.44
N ILE A 222 -1.84 -3.27 7.29
CA ILE A 222 -2.45 -2.96 6.00
C ILE A 222 -3.87 -3.52 5.87
N PRO A 223 -4.16 -4.79 6.23
CA PRO A 223 -5.54 -5.30 6.23
C PRO A 223 -6.47 -4.47 7.12
N VAL A 224 -5.97 -4.00 8.27
CA VAL A 224 -6.74 -3.14 9.19
C VAL A 224 -7.05 -1.80 8.55
N LEU A 225 -6.06 -1.14 7.95
CA LEU A 225 -6.22 0.15 7.27
C LEU A 225 -7.18 0.06 6.07
N ILE A 226 -7.05 -0.97 5.24
CA ILE A 226 -7.97 -1.22 4.10
C ILE A 226 -9.40 -1.46 4.62
N SER A 227 -9.54 -2.28 5.65
CA SER A 227 -10.85 -2.61 6.23
C SER A 227 -11.50 -1.38 6.86
N ALA A 228 -10.73 -0.55 7.56
CA ALA A 228 -11.21 0.70 8.13
C ALA A 228 -11.67 1.67 7.03
N TRP A 229 -10.89 1.81 5.96
CA TRP A 229 -11.25 2.66 4.82
C TRP A 229 -12.55 2.20 4.13
N LEU A 230 -12.69 0.90 3.86
CA LEU A 230 -13.92 0.36 3.25
C LEU A 230 -15.13 0.49 4.19
N LYS A 231 -14.93 0.36 5.52
CA LYS A 231 -16.00 0.56 6.50
C LYS A 231 -16.48 2.00 6.49
N ASP A 232 -15.55 2.95 6.47
CA ASP A 232 -15.88 4.37 6.36
C ASP A 232 -16.66 4.67 5.08
N GLN A 233 -16.21 4.17 3.93
CA GLN A 233 -16.94 4.32 2.68
C GLN A 233 -18.35 3.74 2.75
N LEU A 234 -18.50 2.53 3.29
CA LEU A 234 -19.80 1.85 3.45
C LEU A 234 -20.74 2.61 4.37
N THR A 235 -20.27 3.08 5.53
CA THR A 235 -21.07 3.89 6.47
C THR A 235 -21.39 5.27 5.91
N SER A 236 -20.57 5.80 5.00
CA SER A 236 -20.80 7.11 4.41
C SER A 236 -21.92 7.13 3.36
N VAL A 237 -22.46 5.96 2.99
CA VAL A 237 -23.51 5.80 1.96
C VAL A 237 -24.79 5.11 2.48
N PHE A 238 -24.80 4.65 3.73
CA PHE A 238 -25.94 4.01 4.42
C PHE A 238 -26.13 4.60 5.81
#